data_AF-A0A3M6JUZ1-F1
#
_entry.id   AF-A0A3M6JUZ1-F1
#
_cell.length_a   1.000
_cell.length_b   1.000
_cell.length_c   1.000
_cell.angle_alpha   90.00
_cell.angle_beta   90.00
_cell.angle_gamma   90.00
#
_symmetry.space_group_name_H-M   'P 1'
#
loop_
_entity.id
_entity.type
_entity.pdbx_description
1 polymer ?
#
loop_
_entity_poly.entity_id
_entity_poly.type
_entity_poly.pdbx_seq_one_letter_code
_entity_poly.pdbx_strand_id
1 'polypeptide(L)'
;GITKKGRPTNLVSVICDDQNIDEIVDTLVLETGTLGVRISESDRFVVPRTNENTSLTIDGKSFDVRYKKSTFKGKTDFKIEFDDLKDISNTIEKSIKETESLLRKEIEKLEN
;
A
#
# COMPACT_ATOMS: atom_id res chain seq x y z
N GLY A 1 -11.46 13.84 -15.10
CA GLY A 1 -12.70 14.65 -14.98
C GLY A 1 -12.94 15.46 -16.23
N ILE A 2 -14.09 16.15 -16.32
CA ILE A 2 -14.39 17.08 -17.43
C ILE A 2 -14.50 18.50 -16.85
N THR A 3 -13.84 19.47 -17.49
CA THR A 3 -13.86 20.89 -17.11
C THR A 3 -14.68 21.72 -18.10
N LYS A 4 -14.75 23.04 -17.85
CA LYS A 4 -15.42 24.00 -18.74
C LYS A 4 -15.07 23.76 -20.21
N LYS A 5 -16.04 23.98 -21.10
CA LYS A 5 -15.91 23.74 -22.54
C LYS A 5 -15.68 22.27 -22.91
N GLY A 6 -16.16 21.33 -22.08
CA GLY A 6 -16.06 19.89 -22.34
C GLY A 6 -14.64 19.34 -22.35
N ARG A 7 -13.67 20.06 -21.75
CA ARG A 7 -12.26 19.71 -21.84
C ARG A 7 -11.93 18.59 -20.84
N PRO A 8 -11.40 17.44 -21.28
CA PRO A 8 -10.93 16.41 -20.36
C PRO A 8 -9.76 16.94 -19.54
N THR A 9 -9.70 16.54 -18.27
CA THR A 9 -8.65 16.95 -17.34
C THR A 9 -8.31 15.81 -16.38
N ASN A 10 -7.13 15.88 -15.78
CA ASN A 10 -6.73 15.03 -14.66
C ASN A 10 -6.70 15.87 -13.38
N LEU A 11 -7.21 15.31 -12.28
CA LEU A 11 -7.04 15.89 -10.96
C LEU A 11 -5.81 15.23 -10.33
N VAL A 12 -4.79 16.04 -10.02
CA VAL A 12 -3.64 15.59 -9.24
C VAL A 12 -3.92 15.90 -7.77
N SER A 13 -3.78 14.90 -6.90
CA SER A 13 -3.98 15.01 -5.46
C SER A 13 -2.79 14.38 -4.76
N VAL A 14 -2.20 15.10 -3.82
CA VAL A 14 -1.03 14.66 -3.06
C VAL A 14 -1.40 14.61 -1.58
N ILE A 15 -0.97 13.56 -0.88
CA ILE A 15 -1.05 13.46 0.58
C ILE A 15 0.39 13.56 1.09
N CYS A 16 0.66 14.54 1.95
CA CYS A 16 1.98 14.82 2.48
C CYS A 16 1.88 15.26 3.95
N ASP A 17 3.01 15.20 4.65
CA ASP A 17 3.17 15.83 5.96
C ASP A 17 3.40 17.35 5.79
N ASP A 18 3.07 18.12 6.83
CA ASP A 18 3.08 19.60 6.80
C ASP A 18 4.42 20.20 6.38
N GLN A 19 5.53 19.58 6.79
CA GLN A 19 6.90 20.01 6.47
C GLN A 19 7.22 20.00 4.96
N ASN A 20 6.45 19.27 4.14
CA ASN A 20 6.70 19.11 2.71
C ASN A 20 5.75 19.97 1.85
N ILE A 21 4.84 20.74 2.46
CA ILE A 21 3.80 21.48 1.72
C ILE A 21 4.43 22.43 0.70
N ASP A 22 5.39 23.25 1.11
CA ASP A 22 6.00 24.27 0.26
C ASP A 22 6.72 23.64 -0.95
N GLU A 23 7.52 22.59 -0.73
CA GLU A 23 8.24 21.88 -1.80
C GLU A 23 7.27 21.26 -2.82
N ILE A 24 6.18 20.66 -2.34
CA ILE A 24 5.16 20.06 -3.21
C ILE A 24 4.41 21.13 -4.01
N VAL A 25 4.07 22.27 -3.40
CA VAL A 25 3.41 23.39 -4.09
C VAL A 25 4.30 23.93 -5.19
N ASP A 26 5.58 24.17 -4.90
CA ASP A 26 6.56 24.65 -5.88
C ASP A 26 6.68 23.67 -7.04
N THR A 27 6.85 22.38 -6.75
CA THR A 27 6.92 21.33 -7.77
C THR A 27 5.68 21.30 -8.65
N LEU A 28 4.48 21.37 -8.06
CA LEU A 28 3.23 21.34 -8.83
C LEU A 28 3.09 22.58 -9.73
N VAL A 29 3.42 23.77 -9.24
CA VAL A 29 3.29 25.02 -10.02
C VAL A 29 4.32 25.05 -11.15
N LEU A 30 5.59 24.74 -10.86
CA LEU A 30 6.69 24.80 -11.82
C LEU A 30 6.52 23.75 -12.94
N GLU A 31 6.16 22.52 -12.60
CA GLU A 31 6.12 21.42 -13.57
C GLU A 31 4.80 21.35 -14.34
N THR A 32 3.68 21.77 -13.75
CA THR A 32 2.36 21.67 -14.41
C THR A 32 1.87 22.98 -15.02
N GLY A 33 2.44 24.12 -14.62
CA GLY A 33 1.97 25.44 -15.02
C GLY A 33 0.56 25.79 -14.50
N THR A 34 0.08 25.08 -13.46
CA THR A 34 -1.19 25.42 -12.81
C THR A 34 -1.13 26.82 -12.21
N LEU A 35 -2.26 27.55 -12.27
CA LEU A 35 -2.37 28.90 -11.71
C LEU A 35 -2.66 28.90 -10.20
N GLY A 36 -2.84 27.72 -9.60
CA GLY A 36 -3.07 27.61 -8.18
C GLY A 36 -3.22 26.16 -7.72
N VAL A 37 -2.93 25.95 -6.44
CA VAL A 37 -3.07 24.68 -5.73
C VAL A 37 -4.00 24.92 -4.54
N ARG A 38 -4.85 23.94 -4.24
CA ARG A 38 -5.70 23.96 -3.04
C ARG A 38 -5.08 23.04 -2.00
N ILE A 39 -4.97 23.54 -0.78
CA ILE A 39 -4.39 22.82 0.36
C ILE A 39 -5.50 22.61 1.39
N SER A 40 -5.58 21.40 1.94
CA SER A 40 -6.51 21.05 3.00
C SER A 40 -5.80 20.16 4.01
N GLU A 41 -5.93 20.50 5.29
CA GLU A 41 -5.40 19.71 6.40
C GLU A 41 -6.42 18.66 6.84
N SER A 42 -5.93 17.51 7.32
CA SER A 42 -6.79 16.45 7.86
C SER A 42 -6.08 15.67 8.94
N ASP A 43 -6.74 15.45 10.06
CA ASP A 43 -6.27 14.51 11.08
C ASP A 43 -6.37 13.07 10.58
N ARG A 44 -5.32 12.28 10.81
CA ARG A 44 -5.28 10.86 10.47
C ARG A 44 -5.02 10.01 11.70
N PHE A 45 -6.00 9.19 12.07
CA PHE A 45 -5.76 8.10 13.01
C PHE A 45 -5.05 6.94 12.30
N VAL A 46 -3.83 6.63 12.72
CA VAL A 46 -3.06 5.50 12.20
C VAL A 46 -3.20 4.33 13.17
N VAL A 47 -3.71 3.21 12.66
CA VAL A 47 -3.74 1.95 13.44
C VAL A 47 -2.30 1.48 13.66
N PRO A 48 -1.87 1.21 14.92
CA PRO A 48 -0.55 0.67 15.19
C PRO A 48 -0.33 -0.66 14.46
N ARG A 49 0.84 -0.81 13.85
CA ARG A 49 1.23 -2.00 13.09
C ARG A 49 2.71 -2.31 13.29
N THR A 50 3.06 -3.59 13.24
CA THR A 50 4.44 -4.08 13.21
C THR A 50 4.76 -4.66 11.83
N ASN A 51 6.04 -4.63 11.46
CA ASN A 51 6.53 -5.37 10.30
C ASN A 51 7.05 -6.71 10.81
N GLU A 52 6.49 -7.79 10.32
CA GLU A 52 6.86 -9.16 10.65
C GLU A 52 7.47 -9.83 9.41
N ASN A 53 8.26 -10.88 9.65
CA ASN A 53 8.79 -11.74 8.61
C ASN A 53 8.67 -13.20 9.06
N THR A 54 8.30 -14.09 8.15
CA THR A 54 8.26 -15.52 8.42
C THR A 54 8.70 -16.32 7.20
N SER A 55 9.43 -17.40 7.43
CA SER A 55 9.82 -18.33 6.38
C SER A 55 8.73 -19.39 6.18
N LEU A 56 8.22 -19.51 4.96
CA LEU A 56 7.17 -20.46 4.58
C LEU A 56 7.67 -21.39 3.48
N THR A 57 7.31 -22.66 3.55
CA THR A 57 7.57 -23.62 2.47
C THR A 57 6.29 -23.89 1.70
N ILE A 58 6.25 -23.52 0.41
CA ILE A 58 5.13 -23.78 -0.51
C ILE A 58 5.65 -24.53 -1.73
N ASP A 59 4.97 -25.61 -2.12
CA ASP A 59 5.32 -26.45 -3.27
C ASP A 59 6.81 -26.88 -3.28
N GLY A 60 7.35 -27.15 -2.09
CA GLY A 60 8.76 -27.58 -1.89
C GLY A 60 9.79 -26.46 -1.98
N LYS A 61 9.38 -25.20 -2.13
CA LYS A 61 10.25 -24.02 -2.16
C LYS A 61 10.07 -23.18 -0.90
N SER A 62 11.16 -22.69 -0.33
CA SER A 62 11.12 -21.81 0.85
C SER A 62 11.12 -20.35 0.43
N PHE A 63 10.29 -19.54 1.08
CA PHE A 63 10.14 -18.11 0.83
C PHE A 63 10.15 -17.36 2.17
N ASP A 64 10.85 -16.24 2.21
CA ASP A 64 10.72 -15.28 3.32
C ASP A 64 9.61 -14.30 2.97
N VAL A 65 8.59 -14.24 3.82
CA VAL A 65 7.36 -13.51 3.57
C VAL A 65 7.24 -12.40 4.60
N ARG A 66 7.32 -11.16 4.13
CA ARG A 66 7.12 -9.98 4.96
C ARG A 66 5.65 -9.61 4.95
N TYR A 67 5.16 -9.25 6.13
CA TYR A 67 3.78 -8.80 6.29
C TYR A 67 3.67 -7.75 7.38
N LYS A 68 2.68 -6.87 7.21
CA LYS A 68 2.33 -5.87 8.21
C LYS A 68 1.21 -6.42 9.07
N LYS A 69 1.45 -6.56 10.37
CA LYS A 69 0.46 -7.02 11.36
C LYS A 69 -0.09 -5.84 12.13
N SER A 70 -1.40 -5.80 12.34
CA SER A 70 -2.08 -4.75 13.11
C SER A 70 -3.09 -5.35 14.06
N THR A 71 -3.18 -4.80 15.27
CA THR A 71 -4.18 -5.21 16.25
C THR A 71 -4.95 -3.98 16.72
N PHE A 72 -6.26 -4.01 16.58
CA PHE A 72 -7.13 -2.92 16.99
C PHE A 72 -8.40 -3.46 17.64
N LYS A 73 -8.68 -3.01 18.88
CA LYS A 73 -9.85 -3.42 19.68
C LYS A 73 -10.04 -4.94 19.75
N GLY A 74 -8.95 -5.68 19.97
CA GLY A 74 -8.97 -7.14 20.08
C GLY A 74 -9.09 -7.90 18.74
N LYS A 75 -9.21 -7.19 17.61
CA LYS A 75 -9.14 -7.78 16.28
C LYS A 75 -7.74 -7.61 15.71
N THR A 76 -7.10 -8.73 15.37
CA THR A 76 -5.83 -8.75 14.65
C THR A 76 -6.07 -9.04 13.18
N ASP A 77 -5.40 -8.30 12.32
CA ASP A 77 -5.37 -8.53 10.88
C ASP A 77 -3.97 -8.25 10.36
N PHE A 78 -3.63 -8.84 9.22
CA PHE A 78 -2.34 -8.64 8.59
C PHE A 78 -2.43 -8.60 7.08
N LYS A 79 -1.44 -7.94 6.48
CA LYS A 79 -1.32 -7.81 5.03
C LYS A 79 0.09 -8.15 4.58
N ILE A 80 0.20 -9.10 3.66
CA ILE A 80 1.47 -9.51 3.05
C ILE A 80 1.96 -8.39 2.13
N GLU A 81 3.27 -8.14 2.11
CA GLU A 81 3.86 -7.17 1.19
C GLU A 81 3.63 -7.60 -0.26
N PHE A 82 3.22 -6.64 -1.10
CA PHE A 82 2.83 -6.92 -2.47
C PHE A 82 3.99 -7.45 -3.32
N ASP A 83 5.20 -6.93 -3.11
CA ASP A 83 6.39 -7.37 -3.85
C ASP A 83 6.68 -8.86 -3.57
N ASP A 84 6.58 -9.27 -2.31
CA ASP A 84 6.75 -10.68 -1.92
C ASP A 84 5.63 -11.54 -2.53
N LEU A 85 4.36 -11.08 -2.49
CA LEU A 85 3.26 -11.78 -3.17
C LEU A 85 3.53 -11.96 -4.66
N LYS A 86 4.02 -10.91 -5.33
CA LYS A 86 4.30 -10.93 -6.76
C LYS A 86 5.41 -11.94 -7.08
N ASP A 87 6.53 -11.87 -6.37
CA ASP A 87 7.68 -12.74 -6.61
C ASP A 87 7.36 -14.21 -6.34
N ILE A 88 6.65 -14.49 -5.24
CA ILE A 88 6.19 -15.84 -4.90
C ILE A 88 5.18 -16.33 -5.94
N SER A 89 4.20 -15.51 -6.32
CA SER A 89 3.16 -15.89 -7.29
C SER A 89 3.74 -16.29 -8.65
N ASN A 90 4.76 -15.55 -9.11
CA ASN A 90 5.51 -15.87 -10.32
C ASN A 90 6.29 -17.20 -10.18
N THR A 91 6.83 -17.47 -8.99
CA THR A 91 7.65 -18.67 -8.72
C THR A 91 6.83 -19.95 -8.58
N ILE A 92 5.60 -19.85 -8.08
CA ILE A 92 4.67 -20.98 -7.93
C ILE A 92 3.63 -21.07 -9.05
N GLU A 93 3.70 -20.18 -10.03
CA GLU A 93 2.83 -20.11 -11.21
C GLU A 93 1.33 -20.03 -10.86
N LYS A 94 0.98 -19.27 -9.81
CA LYS A 94 -0.41 -19.03 -9.38
C LYS A 94 -0.74 -17.55 -9.47
N SER A 95 -2.04 -17.23 -9.47
CA SER A 95 -2.44 -15.82 -9.39
C SER A 95 -2.04 -15.21 -8.04
N ILE A 96 -1.86 -13.88 -8.00
CA ILE A 96 -1.57 -13.15 -6.75
C ILE A 96 -2.64 -13.46 -5.69
N LYS A 97 -3.92 -13.52 -6.09
CA LYS A 97 -5.04 -13.80 -5.19
C LYS A 97 -4.97 -15.21 -4.59
N GLU A 98 -4.64 -16.21 -5.39
CA GLU A 98 -4.48 -17.58 -4.89
C GLU A 98 -3.25 -17.70 -3.99
N THR A 99 -2.15 -17.07 -4.38
CA THR A 99 -0.91 -17.02 -3.62
C THR A 99 -1.14 -16.36 -2.25
N GLU A 100 -1.80 -15.21 -2.21
CA GLU A 100 -2.17 -14.52 -0.97
C GLU A 100 -3.02 -15.41 -0.06
N SER A 101 -4.04 -16.08 -0.62
CA SER A 101 -4.91 -16.99 0.15
C SER A 101 -4.15 -18.18 0.74
N LEU A 102 -3.20 -18.75 -0.01
CA LEU A 102 -2.34 -19.84 0.47
C LEU A 102 -1.41 -19.36 1.58
N LEU A 103 -0.67 -18.28 1.35
CA LEU A 103 0.27 -17.75 2.34
C LEU A 103 -0.44 -17.29 3.62
N ARG A 104 -1.61 -16.65 3.49
CA ARG A 104 -2.40 -16.22 4.65
C ARG A 104 -2.78 -17.41 5.55
N LYS A 105 -3.20 -18.53 4.96
CA LYS A 105 -3.53 -19.76 5.70
C LYS A 105 -2.31 -20.35 6.40
N GLU A 106 -1.15 -20.36 5.75
CA GLU A 106 0.07 -20.88 6.37
C GLU A 106 0.57 -19.98 7.51
N ILE A 107 0.49 -18.66 7.36
CA ILE A 107 0.84 -17.71 8.43
C ILE A 107 -0.11 -17.87 9.63
N GLU A 108 -1.42 -17.98 9.39
CA GLU A 108 -2.41 -18.19 10.46
C GLU A 108 -2.19 -19.50 11.24
N LYS A 109 -1.63 -20.54 10.61
CA LYS A 109 -1.28 -21.79 11.30
C LYS A 109 -0.06 -21.66 12.20
N LEU A 110 0.87 -20.76 11.89
CA LEU A 110 2.08 -20.54 12.70
C LEU A 110 1.81 -19.71 13.95
N GLU A 111 0.75 -18.90 13.92
CA GLU A 111 0.35 -18.06 15.06
C GLU A 111 -0.63 -18.71 16.04
N ASN A 112 -1.17 -19.90 15.71
CA ASN A 112 -2.03 -20.72 16.58
C ASN A 112 -1.25 -21.89 17.18
#